data_AF-A0A2E8QJ33-F1
#
_entry.id   AF-A0A2E8QJ33-F1
#
_cell.length_a   1.000
_cell.length_b   1.000
_cell.length_c   1.000
_cell.angle_alpha   90.00
_cell.angle_beta   90.00
_cell.angle_gamma   90.00
#
_symmetry.space_group_name_H-M   'P 1'
#
loop_
_entity.id
_entity.type
_entity.pdbx_description
1 polymer ?
#
loop_
_entity_poly.entity_id
_entity_poly.type
_entity_poly.pdbx_seq_one_letter_code
_entity_poly.pdbx_strand_id
1 'polypeptide(L)'
;MGQPITKESSRGVIVIMMVDSNLLNSLYTERLQNLRQRAEGAGISKSGSVEVLRARLISHQVLSEHDLSWEGIQSMSHKEMGDVLKVFGIKSSGSYKERRQRLWLHLNYDSRRMTIENLAEMNREDLHEMCKKLELDLTGNRTVLMGRVAGVLTSQMNGWGRIKRSLRRNGLQSSLFQEPEPEVNTNDAATQEIAVEEFHAVPAEALLEDASDALLIGMDNQPNHIQGDILTIHARVGDLERMVGTILRGHGGSWGDSERDLLLRLADRRGWPITEQFVRHRVIMVATNIAEVKGAEMNSGGEKQSLMEGTEATIGRIRSKLSSLDSKDE
;
A
#
# COMPACT_ATOMS: atom_id res chain seq x y z
N MET A 1 1.96 -67.00 -3.76
CA MET A 1 1.99 -66.30 -2.47
C MET A 1 2.53 -64.89 -2.70
N GLY A 2 1.65 -63.93 -2.98
CA GLY A 2 2.03 -62.52 -3.14
C GLY A 2 1.31 -61.72 -2.07
N GLN A 3 2.05 -61.15 -1.13
CA GLN A 3 1.50 -60.20 -0.16
C GLN A 3 1.45 -58.80 -0.79
N PRO A 4 0.34 -58.05 -0.66
CA PRO A 4 0.30 -56.66 -1.09
C PRO A 4 0.92 -55.77 0.00
N ILE A 5 1.88 -54.95 -0.41
CA ILE A 5 2.47 -53.88 0.40
C ILE A 5 1.43 -52.76 0.47
N THR A 6 0.80 -52.60 1.64
CA THR A 6 -0.04 -51.43 1.94
C THR A 6 0.87 -50.22 2.12
N LYS A 7 0.82 -49.29 1.16
CA LYS A 7 1.38 -47.94 1.32
C LYS A 7 0.62 -47.22 2.43
N GLU A 8 1.25 -47.09 3.59
CA GLU A 8 0.83 -46.12 4.60
C GLU A 8 0.97 -44.72 3.99
N SER A 9 -0.18 -44.10 3.75
CA SER A 9 -0.27 -42.69 3.42
C SER A 9 0.11 -41.90 4.67
N SER A 10 1.35 -41.40 4.71
CA SER A 10 1.80 -40.44 5.71
C SER A 10 0.84 -39.25 5.71
N ARG A 11 -0.05 -39.21 6.71
CA ARG A 11 -0.89 -38.07 7.01
C ARG A 11 0.02 -36.86 7.21
N GLY A 12 -0.03 -35.93 6.27
CA GLY A 12 0.66 -34.65 6.39
C GLY A 12 0.24 -33.98 7.68
N VAL A 13 1.20 -33.82 8.60
CA VAL A 13 1.02 -33.03 9.80
C VAL A 13 0.65 -31.62 9.34
N ILE A 14 -0.58 -31.19 9.65
CA ILE A 14 -0.98 -29.81 9.44
C ILE A 14 -0.21 -29.00 10.48
N VAL A 15 0.97 -28.51 10.10
CA VAL A 15 1.63 -27.45 10.86
C VAL A 15 0.73 -26.23 10.72
N ILE A 16 -0.01 -25.92 11.78
CA ILE A 16 -0.74 -24.66 11.96
C ILE A 16 0.27 -23.72 12.59
N MET A 17 0.52 -22.58 11.96
CA MET A 17 1.40 -21.56 12.51
C MET A 17 0.75 -21.03 13.80
N MET A 18 1.33 -21.39 14.95
CA MET A 18 0.85 -20.93 16.25
C MET A 18 1.27 -19.47 16.43
N VAL A 19 0.27 -18.61 16.60
CA VAL A 19 0.44 -17.17 16.66
C VAL A 19 -0.35 -16.67 17.85
N ASP A 20 0.30 -15.90 18.73
CA ASP A 20 -0.39 -15.18 19.79
C ASP A 20 -1.34 -14.15 19.15
N SER A 21 -2.62 -14.53 19.10
CA SER A 21 -3.67 -13.75 18.47
C SER A 21 -3.93 -12.44 19.22
N ASN A 22 -3.68 -12.37 20.53
CA ASN A 22 -3.86 -11.16 21.32
C ASN A 22 -2.75 -10.15 21.00
N LEU A 23 -1.50 -10.62 20.97
CA LEU A 23 -0.35 -9.81 20.58
C LEU A 23 -0.51 -9.28 19.14
N LEU A 24 -0.88 -10.15 18.21
CA LEU A 24 -1.07 -9.77 16.82
C LEU A 24 -2.20 -8.75 16.63
N ASN A 25 -3.32 -8.92 17.36
CA ASN A 25 -4.43 -7.97 17.33
C ASN A 25 -4.05 -6.59 17.89
N SER A 26 -3.25 -6.56 18.97
CA SER A 26 -2.69 -5.32 19.53
C SER A 26 -1.85 -4.57 18.48
N LEU A 27 -0.97 -5.29 17.77
CA LEU A 27 -0.13 -4.71 16.72
C LEU A 27 -0.95 -4.14 15.55
N TYR A 28 -2.05 -4.78 15.17
CA TYR A 28 -2.94 -4.30 14.09
C TYR A 28 -3.71 -3.02 14.42
N THR A 29 -4.03 -2.81 15.69
CA THR A 29 -4.94 -1.74 16.14
C THR A 29 -4.20 -0.57 16.79
N GLU A 30 -2.97 -0.79 17.27
CA GLU A 30 -2.16 0.24 17.92
C GLU A 30 -1.90 1.47 17.03
N ARG A 31 -1.87 2.64 17.69
CA ARG A 31 -1.52 3.93 17.08
C ARG A 31 0.00 4.04 16.87
N LEU A 32 0.41 4.91 15.95
CA LEU A 32 1.82 5.08 15.55
C LEU A 32 2.77 5.33 16.72
N GLN A 33 2.39 6.19 17.67
CA GLN A 33 3.22 6.53 18.83
C GLN A 33 3.51 5.30 19.69
N ASN A 34 2.50 4.47 19.94
CA ASN A 34 2.63 3.24 20.73
C ASN A 34 3.51 2.21 20.00
N LEU A 35 3.33 2.07 18.67
CA LEU A 35 4.18 1.20 17.86
C LEU A 35 5.66 1.66 17.89
N ARG A 36 5.93 2.97 17.89
CA ARG A 36 7.30 3.49 18.01
C ARG A 36 7.90 3.20 19.39
N GLN A 37 7.15 3.41 20.47
CA GLN A 37 7.60 3.06 21.83
C GLN A 37 7.87 1.57 21.96
N ARG A 38 6.99 0.72 21.40
CA ARG A 38 7.16 -0.73 21.37
C ARG A 38 8.39 -1.13 20.54
N ALA A 39 8.61 -0.50 19.39
CA ALA A 39 9.80 -0.74 18.56
C ALA A 39 11.07 -0.36 19.31
N GLU A 40 11.09 0.77 20.01
CA GLU A 40 12.20 1.19 20.86
C GLU A 40 12.47 0.20 22.01
N GLY A 41 11.42 -0.23 22.71
CA GLY A 41 11.54 -1.25 23.77
C GLY A 41 12.05 -2.61 23.26
N ALA A 42 11.81 -2.91 21.98
CA ALA A 42 12.32 -4.11 21.31
C ALA A 42 13.69 -3.92 20.62
N GLY A 43 14.30 -2.72 20.70
CA GLY A 43 15.59 -2.44 20.04
C GLY A 43 15.52 -2.32 18.51
N ILE A 44 14.35 -2.04 17.96
CA ILE A 44 14.07 -1.97 16.52
C ILE A 44 13.99 -0.50 16.06
N SER A 45 14.35 -0.22 14.81
CA SER A 45 14.16 1.10 14.21
C SER A 45 12.71 1.61 14.32
N LYS A 46 12.57 2.84 14.81
CA LYS A 46 11.30 3.59 14.94
C LYS A 46 10.87 4.28 13.64
N SER A 47 11.68 4.18 12.56
CA SER A 47 11.43 4.90 11.32
C SER A 47 10.41 4.21 10.42
N GLY A 48 9.69 5.02 9.64
CA GLY A 48 8.69 4.58 8.67
C GLY A 48 7.25 4.86 9.09
N SER A 49 6.33 4.55 8.18
CA SER A 49 4.90 4.65 8.42
C SER A 49 4.40 3.60 9.42
N VAL A 50 3.13 3.75 9.86
CA VAL A 50 2.43 2.78 10.72
C VAL A 50 2.59 1.35 10.20
N GLU A 51 2.43 1.15 8.90
CA GLU A 51 2.46 -0.19 8.31
C GLU A 51 3.85 -0.79 8.27
N VAL A 52 4.85 0.04 8.00
CA VAL A 52 6.26 -0.37 8.05
C VAL A 52 6.62 -0.81 9.47
N LEU A 53 6.18 -0.06 10.49
CA LEU A 53 6.40 -0.42 11.88
C LEU A 53 5.65 -1.69 12.27
N ARG A 54 4.40 -1.86 11.83
CA ARG A 54 3.64 -3.10 12.07
C ARG A 54 4.30 -4.31 11.41
N ALA A 55 4.68 -4.21 10.15
CA ALA A 55 5.39 -5.29 9.47
C ALA A 55 6.67 -5.67 10.22
N ARG A 56 7.43 -4.67 10.69
CA ARG A 56 8.67 -4.90 11.43
C ARG A 56 8.44 -5.51 12.81
N LEU A 57 7.45 -5.03 13.55
CA LEU A 57 7.08 -5.56 14.87
C LEU A 57 6.49 -6.97 14.77
N ILE A 58 5.63 -7.24 13.78
CA ILE A 58 5.08 -8.58 13.53
C ILE A 58 6.20 -9.54 13.15
N SER A 59 7.11 -9.13 12.26
CA SER A 59 8.31 -9.90 11.92
C SER A 59 9.12 -10.27 13.16
N HIS A 60 9.38 -9.32 14.04
CA HIS A 60 10.24 -9.53 15.20
C HIS A 60 9.56 -10.24 16.38
N GLN A 61 8.30 -9.92 16.68
CA GLN A 61 7.60 -10.37 17.90
C GLN A 61 6.69 -11.56 17.66
N VAL A 62 6.17 -11.73 16.44
CA VAL A 62 5.20 -12.78 16.10
C VAL A 62 5.82 -13.86 15.22
N LEU A 63 6.72 -13.48 14.32
CA LEU A 63 7.38 -14.37 13.38
C LEU A 63 8.88 -14.53 13.68
N SER A 64 9.29 -14.44 14.96
CA SER A 64 10.70 -14.50 15.38
C SER A 64 11.46 -15.73 14.88
N GLU A 65 10.76 -16.87 14.82
CA GLU A 65 11.32 -18.16 14.39
C GLU A 65 11.38 -18.33 12.85
N HIS A 66 10.80 -17.40 12.09
CA HIS A 66 10.75 -17.50 10.63
C HIS A 66 11.86 -16.68 9.99
N ASP A 67 12.64 -17.32 9.12
CA ASP A 67 13.59 -16.58 8.29
C ASP A 67 12.86 -15.80 7.19
N LEU A 68 12.63 -14.51 7.45
CA LEU A 68 12.04 -13.56 6.49
C LEU A 68 13.11 -12.88 5.61
N SER A 69 14.35 -13.37 5.60
CA SER A 69 15.38 -12.93 4.66
C SER A 69 15.02 -13.32 3.21
N TRP A 70 15.79 -12.80 2.25
CA TRP A 70 15.58 -13.17 0.85
C TRP A 70 15.69 -14.69 0.60
N GLU A 71 16.71 -15.34 1.18
CA GLU A 71 16.89 -16.78 1.03
C GLU A 71 15.80 -17.57 1.77
N GLY A 72 15.42 -17.09 2.96
CA GLY A 72 14.29 -17.64 3.71
C GLY A 72 12.99 -17.62 2.91
N ILE A 73 12.63 -16.46 2.32
CA ILE A 73 11.44 -16.31 1.47
C ILE A 73 11.49 -17.23 0.24
N GLN A 74 12.66 -17.44 -0.36
CA GLN A 74 12.82 -18.37 -1.49
C GLN A 74 12.61 -19.83 -1.09
N SER A 75 13.01 -20.20 0.14
CA SER A 75 12.89 -21.57 0.67
C SER A 75 11.51 -21.91 1.25
N MET A 76 10.70 -20.90 1.63
CA MET A 76 9.37 -21.10 2.22
C MET A 76 8.43 -21.87 1.31
N SER A 77 7.73 -22.88 1.83
CA SER A 77 6.71 -23.59 1.06
C SER A 77 5.51 -22.69 0.70
N HIS A 78 4.75 -23.10 -0.32
CA HIS A 78 3.57 -22.35 -0.75
C HIS A 78 2.50 -22.19 0.35
N LYS A 79 2.40 -23.18 1.25
CA LYS A 79 1.49 -23.15 2.40
C LYS A 79 1.98 -22.14 3.44
N GLU A 80 3.22 -22.28 3.89
CA GLU A 80 3.84 -21.37 4.88
C GLU A 80 3.76 -19.92 4.44
N MET A 81 4.06 -19.65 3.18
CA MET A 81 3.94 -18.30 2.62
C MET A 81 2.52 -17.75 2.70
N GLY A 82 1.52 -18.59 2.42
CA GLY A 82 0.12 -18.21 2.55
C GLY A 82 -0.25 -17.84 3.99
N ASP A 83 0.30 -18.55 4.97
CA ASP A 83 0.03 -18.34 6.39
C ASP A 83 0.78 -17.11 6.93
N VAL A 84 2.04 -16.91 6.54
CA VAL A 84 2.81 -15.68 6.82
C VAL A 84 2.09 -14.44 6.27
N LEU A 85 1.59 -14.49 5.02
CA LEU A 85 0.82 -13.39 4.43
C LEU A 85 -0.48 -13.08 5.21
N LYS A 86 -1.13 -14.10 5.81
CA LYS A 86 -2.30 -13.90 6.67
C LYS A 86 -1.91 -13.25 7.99
N VAL A 87 -0.77 -13.59 8.59
CA VAL A 87 -0.24 -12.95 9.81
C VAL A 87 0.18 -11.52 9.57
N PHE A 88 0.71 -11.19 8.40
CA PHE A 88 0.87 -9.79 8.02
C PHE A 88 -0.45 -9.09 7.71
N GLY A 89 -1.56 -9.82 7.66
CA GLY A 89 -2.88 -9.27 7.36
C GLY A 89 -3.01 -8.73 5.94
N ILE A 90 -2.19 -9.22 5.00
CA ILE A 90 -2.19 -8.83 3.59
C ILE A 90 -2.80 -9.93 2.70
N LYS A 91 -2.85 -9.72 1.37
CA LYS A 91 -3.51 -10.67 0.44
C LYS A 91 -2.70 -11.96 0.33
N SER A 92 -3.26 -13.08 0.80
CA SER A 92 -2.63 -14.41 0.76
C SER A 92 -2.91 -15.22 -0.52
N SER A 93 -3.80 -14.75 -1.40
CA SER A 93 -4.16 -15.42 -2.64
C SER A 93 -3.23 -15.04 -3.80
N GLY A 94 -3.23 -15.85 -4.88
CA GLY A 94 -2.39 -15.64 -6.05
C GLY A 94 -1.38 -16.77 -6.26
N SER A 95 -0.62 -16.68 -7.35
CA SER A 95 0.43 -17.64 -7.68
C SER A 95 1.56 -17.59 -6.63
N TYR A 96 2.36 -18.65 -6.56
CA TYR A 96 3.46 -18.71 -5.60
C TYR A 96 4.49 -17.59 -5.81
N LYS A 97 4.78 -17.25 -7.08
CA LYS A 97 5.62 -16.10 -7.44
C LYS A 97 5.02 -14.78 -6.97
N GLU A 98 3.73 -14.56 -7.20
CA GLU A 98 3.05 -13.33 -6.75
C GLU A 98 3.05 -13.18 -5.22
N ARG A 99 2.89 -14.29 -4.49
CA ARG A 99 2.95 -14.30 -3.02
C ARG A 99 4.34 -13.93 -2.51
N ARG A 100 5.42 -14.44 -3.14
CA ARG A 100 6.81 -14.08 -2.81
C ARG A 100 7.08 -12.61 -3.04
N GLN A 101 6.75 -12.11 -4.24
CA GLN A 101 6.90 -10.69 -4.57
C GLN A 101 6.18 -9.81 -3.56
N ARG A 102 4.93 -10.17 -3.22
CA ARG A 102 4.12 -9.43 -2.25
C ARG A 102 4.71 -9.41 -0.85
N LEU A 103 5.16 -10.56 -0.36
CA LEU A 103 5.80 -10.67 0.95
C LEU A 103 7.09 -9.85 0.98
N TRP A 104 7.94 -9.99 -0.03
CA TRP A 104 9.20 -9.26 -0.13
C TRP A 104 8.97 -7.75 -0.20
N LEU A 105 8.03 -7.27 -1.02
CA LEU A 105 7.66 -5.85 -1.08
C LEU A 105 7.17 -5.33 0.28
N HIS A 106 6.31 -6.09 0.97
CA HIS A 106 5.75 -5.71 2.27
C HIS A 106 6.81 -5.55 3.36
N LEU A 107 7.84 -6.38 3.34
CA LEU A 107 8.91 -6.36 4.34
C LEU A 107 9.94 -5.25 4.09
N ASN A 108 10.22 -4.95 2.82
CA ASN A 108 11.36 -4.11 2.45
C ASN A 108 10.98 -2.68 2.06
N TYR A 109 9.72 -2.43 1.68
CA TYR A 109 9.31 -1.12 1.19
C TYR A 109 8.05 -0.57 1.85
N ASP A 110 7.97 0.74 1.85
CA ASP A 110 6.75 1.45 2.20
C ASP A 110 5.87 1.60 0.96
N SER A 111 4.66 1.03 1.00
CA SER A 111 3.67 1.16 -0.08
C SER A 111 3.30 2.60 -0.45
N ARG A 112 3.52 3.57 0.46
CA ARG A 112 3.30 5.00 0.15
C ARG A 112 4.45 5.63 -0.62
N ARG A 113 5.66 5.06 -0.51
CA ARG A 113 6.88 5.60 -1.10
C ARG A 113 7.34 4.82 -2.32
N MET A 114 6.96 3.56 -2.45
CA MET A 114 7.32 2.73 -3.60
C MET A 114 6.21 2.82 -4.65
N THR A 115 6.20 3.93 -5.37
CA THR A 115 5.24 4.24 -6.44
C THR A 115 5.92 4.30 -7.81
N ILE A 116 5.13 4.34 -8.88
CA ILE A 116 5.64 4.39 -10.25
C ILE A 116 6.47 5.66 -10.49
N GLU A 117 6.07 6.78 -9.87
CA GLU A 117 6.79 8.05 -9.95
C GLU A 117 8.18 7.93 -9.32
N ASN A 118 8.28 7.31 -8.14
CA ASN A 118 9.54 7.17 -7.44
C ASN A 118 10.47 6.16 -8.13
N LEU A 119 9.94 5.17 -8.87
CA LEU A 119 10.76 4.31 -9.74
C LEU A 119 11.49 5.12 -10.83
N ALA A 120 10.91 6.22 -11.30
CA ALA A 120 11.51 7.08 -12.31
C ALA A 120 12.71 7.87 -11.79
N GLU A 121 12.97 7.88 -10.47
CA GLU A 121 14.13 8.51 -9.84
C GLU A 121 15.23 7.50 -9.50
N MET A 122 14.93 6.19 -9.47
CA MET A 122 15.89 5.14 -9.09
C MET A 122 16.99 4.93 -10.15
N ASN A 123 18.22 4.68 -9.73
CA ASN A 123 19.30 4.38 -10.68
C ASN A 123 19.10 2.99 -11.34
N ARG A 124 19.96 2.65 -12.30
CA ARG A 124 19.85 1.37 -13.01
C ARG A 124 20.17 0.18 -12.09
N GLU A 125 21.13 0.36 -11.19
CA GLU A 125 21.64 -0.64 -10.26
C GLU A 125 20.56 -1.07 -9.27
N ASP A 126 19.86 -0.12 -8.65
CA ASP A 126 18.77 -0.34 -7.71
C ASP A 126 17.59 -1.02 -8.42
N LEU A 127 17.26 -0.60 -9.65
CA LEU A 127 16.24 -1.25 -10.46
C LEU A 127 16.62 -2.69 -10.82
N HIS A 128 17.90 -2.94 -11.09
CA HIS A 128 18.41 -4.28 -11.37
C HIS A 128 18.35 -5.17 -10.13
N GLU A 129 18.73 -4.66 -8.96
CA GLU A 129 18.57 -5.37 -7.69
C GLU A 129 17.09 -5.68 -7.41
N MET A 130 16.20 -4.73 -7.66
CA MET A 130 14.77 -4.93 -7.48
C MET A 130 14.22 -5.98 -8.43
N CYS A 131 14.62 -5.96 -9.71
CA CYS A 131 14.27 -7.03 -10.65
C CYS A 131 14.76 -8.40 -10.18
N LYS A 132 15.97 -8.49 -9.60
CA LYS A 132 16.51 -9.74 -9.04
C LYS A 132 15.64 -10.26 -7.90
N LYS A 133 15.28 -9.40 -6.95
CA LYS A 133 14.47 -9.75 -5.78
C LYS A 133 12.99 -9.99 -6.13
N LEU A 134 12.50 -9.42 -7.23
CA LEU A 134 11.15 -9.66 -7.75
C LEU A 134 11.09 -10.81 -8.76
N GLU A 135 12.18 -11.54 -8.97
CA GLU A 135 12.27 -12.66 -9.93
C GLU A 135 11.85 -12.25 -11.35
N LEU A 136 12.33 -11.09 -11.79
CA LEU A 136 12.10 -10.52 -13.12
C LEU A 136 13.36 -10.67 -13.97
N ASP A 137 13.19 -10.60 -15.29
CA ASP A 137 14.31 -10.57 -16.22
C ASP A 137 15.23 -9.37 -15.93
N LEU A 138 16.54 -9.63 -15.91
CA LEU A 138 17.58 -8.64 -15.59
C LEU A 138 18.12 -7.90 -16.81
N THR A 139 17.69 -8.29 -18.01
CA THR A 139 18.18 -7.77 -19.29
C THR A 139 17.51 -6.44 -19.67
N GLY A 140 18.19 -5.60 -20.44
CA GLY A 140 17.63 -4.35 -20.96
C GLY A 140 18.25 -3.10 -20.35
N ASN A 141 17.73 -1.94 -20.73
CA ASN A 141 18.16 -0.64 -20.21
C ASN A 141 17.33 -0.24 -18.98
N ARG A 142 17.68 0.88 -18.34
CA ARG A 142 17.01 1.40 -17.14
C ARG A 142 15.49 1.48 -17.30
N THR A 143 15.00 1.98 -18.43
CA THR A 143 13.56 2.15 -18.68
C THR A 143 12.83 0.82 -18.84
N VAL A 144 13.46 -0.20 -19.43
CA VAL A 144 12.92 -1.57 -19.50
C VAL A 144 12.82 -2.20 -18.11
N LEU A 145 13.86 -2.09 -17.28
CA LEU A 145 13.85 -2.59 -15.90
C LEU A 145 12.76 -1.89 -15.07
N MET A 146 12.70 -0.56 -15.16
CA MET A 146 11.67 0.26 -14.52
C MET A 146 10.26 -0.18 -14.94
N GLY A 147 10.02 -0.39 -16.24
CA GLY A 147 8.72 -0.83 -16.74
C GLY A 147 8.28 -2.20 -16.19
N ARG A 148 9.21 -3.14 -16.02
CA ARG A 148 8.91 -4.45 -15.42
C ARG A 148 8.56 -4.34 -13.94
N VAL A 149 9.34 -3.57 -13.18
CA VAL A 149 9.07 -3.31 -11.76
C VAL A 149 7.72 -2.60 -11.59
N ALA A 150 7.45 -1.57 -12.41
CA ALA A 150 6.17 -0.86 -12.42
C ALA A 150 4.99 -1.82 -12.72
N GLY A 151 5.19 -2.77 -13.63
CA GLY A 151 4.22 -3.84 -13.90
C GLY A 151 3.91 -4.69 -12.67
N VAL A 152 4.92 -5.05 -11.86
CA VAL A 152 4.72 -5.78 -10.60
C VAL A 152 4.01 -4.91 -9.56
N LEU A 153 4.41 -3.64 -9.39
CA LEU A 153 3.73 -2.74 -8.45
C LEU A 153 2.25 -2.56 -8.80
N THR A 154 1.94 -2.47 -10.10
CA THR A 154 0.57 -2.35 -10.61
C THR A 154 -0.22 -3.64 -10.38
N SER A 155 0.35 -4.82 -10.65
CA SER A 155 -0.33 -6.11 -10.45
C SER A 155 -0.53 -6.42 -8.96
N GLN A 156 0.35 -5.92 -8.11
CA GLN A 156 0.30 -6.06 -6.66
C GLN A 156 -0.43 -4.90 -5.97
N MET A 157 -1.03 -3.97 -6.71
CA MET A 157 -1.68 -2.80 -6.14
C MET A 157 -2.74 -3.22 -5.09
N ASN A 158 -2.68 -2.61 -3.90
CA ASN A 158 -3.49 -2.97 -2.72
C ASN A 158 -3.31 -4.41 -2.18
N GLY A 159 -2.36 -5.17 -2.72
CA GLY A 159 -2.07 -6.54 -2.30
C GLY A 159 -1.04 -6.63 -1.17
N TRP A 160 -0.13 -5.66 -1.06
CA TRP A 160 0.94 -5.58 -0.07
C TRP A 160 0.93 -4.23 0.65
N GLY A 161 1.77 -4.09 1.68
CA GLY A 161 2.00 -2.82 2.37
C GLY A 161 0.90 -2.46 3.37
N ARG A 162 -0.38 -2.57 3.00
CA ARG A 162 -1.50 -2.21 3.87
C ARG A 162 -2.18 -3.44 4.46
N ILE A 163 -2.26 -3.50 5.79
CA ILE A 163 -3.07 -4.50 6.51
C ILE A 163 -4.56 -4.32 6.17
N LYS A 164 -5.25 -5.42 5.86
CA LYS A 164 -6.68 -5.49 5.50
C LYS A 164 -7.56 -4.72 6.50
N ARG A 165 -8.49 -3.92 5.97
CA ARG A 165 -9.40 -3.07 6.75
C ARG A 165 -10.21 -3.83 7.80
N SER A 166 -10.66 -5.06 7.49
CA SER A 166 -11.41 -5.90 8.42
C SER A 166 -10.64 -6.19 9.71
N LEU A 167 -9.33 -6.41 9.60
CA LEU A 167 -8.46 -6.70 10.75
C LEU A 167 -8.18 -5.47 11.61
N ARG A 168 -8.27 -4.26 11.03
CA ARG A 168 -8.11 -3.01 11.78
C ARG A 168 -9.35 -2.61 12.57
N ARG A 169 -10.54 -2.78 11.97
CA ARG A 169 -11.80 -2.28 12.55
C ARG A 169 -12.42 -3.28 13.52
N ASN A 170 -12.34 -4.57 13.20
CA ASN A 170 -13.02 -5.62 13.96
C ASN A 170 -12.05 -6.52 14.75
N GLY A 171 -10.75 -6.26 14.65
CA GLY A 171 -9.70 -7.13 15.18
C GLY A 171 -9.63 -8.49 14.49
N LEU A 172 -8.79 -9.38 15.03
CA LEU A 172 -8.78 -10.81 14.65
C LEU A 172 -10.06 -11.48 15.15
N GLN A 173 -10.97 -11.82 14.23
CA GLN A 173 -12.07 -12.74 14.54
C GLN A 173 -11.46 -14.14 14.72
N SER A 174 -11.69 -14.75 15.88
CA SER A 174 -10.99 -15.90 16.51
C SER A 174 -10.82 -17.20 15.69
N SER A 175 -11.15 -17.26 14.40
CA SER A 175 -11.16 -18.50 13.61
C SER A 175 -9.91 -18.77 12.77
N LEU A 176 -8.96 -17.82 12.70
CA LEU A 176 -7.78 -17.97 11.81
C LEU A 176 -6.59 -18.71 12.45
N PHE A 177 -6.50 -18.77 13.79
CA PHE A 177 -5.32 -19.27 14.52
C PHE A 177 -5.69 -20.03 15.82
N GLN A 178 -6.72 -20.87 15.79
CA GLN A 178 -7.24 -21.53 16.99
C GLN A 178 -6.37 -22.73 17.42
N GLU A 179 -5.96 -22.77 18.70
CA GLU A 179 -5.58 -23.98 19.43
C GLU A 179 -6.74 -25.00 19.40
N PRO A 180 -6.49 -26.31 19.32
CA PRO A 180 -7.57 -27.29 19.19
C PRO A 180 -8.17 -27.55 20.58
N GLU A 181 -9.42 -27.15 20.82
CA GLU A 181 -10.32 -27.77 21.81
C GLU A 181 -11.81 -27.47 21.47
N PRO A 182 -12.75 -28.32 21.93
CA PRO A 182 -13.80 -28.88 21.08
C PRO A 182 -15.04 -27.98 20.90
N GLU A 183 -15.73 -28.30 19.81
CA GLU A 183 -16.95 -27.69 19.27
C GLU A 183 -18.01 -27.33 20.32
N VAL A 184 -18.41 -26.06 20.36
CA VAL A 184 -19.78 -25.67 20.77
C VAL A 184 -20.28 -24.55 19.85
N ASN A 185 -21.36 -24.86 19.13
CA ASN A 185 -22.20 -23.92 18.40
C ASN A 185 -22.79 -22.86 19.32
N THR A 186 -22.80 -21.60 18.91
CA THR A 186 -24.01 -20.75 18.98
C THR A 186 -23.89 -19.56 18.04
N ASN A 187 -24.95 -19.38 17.26
CA ASN A 187 -25.28 -18.16 16.54
C ASN A 187 -25.31 -16.97 17.51
N ASP A 188 -24.86 -15.79 17.07
CA ASP A 188 -25.72 -14.61 17.11
C ASP A 188 -25.15 -13.46 16.29
N ALA A 189 -26.01 -12.94 15.42
CA ALA A 189 -25.82 -11.69 14.72
C ALA A 189 -26.08 -10.53 15.68
N ALA A 190 -25.14 -9.60 15.78
CA ALA A 190 -25.39 -8.29 16.38
C ALA A 190 -24.68 -7.21 15.57
N THR A 191 -25.48 -6.49 14.79
CA THR A 191 -25.17 -5.15 14.28
C THR A 191 -24.84 -4.24 15.46
N GLN A 192 -23.69 -3.56 15.44
CA GLN A 192 -23.40 -2.49 16.39
C GLN A 192 -23.01 -1.20 15.67
N GLU A 193 -23.61 -0.14 16.17
CA GLU A 193 -23.71 1.22 15.65
C GLU A 193 -22.36 1.94 15.65
N ILE A 194 -22.11 2.73 14.61
CA ILE A 194 -20.90 3.53 14.43
C ILE A 194 -20.99 4.74 15.36
N ALA A 195 -20.15 4.77 16.40
CA ALA A 195 -20.01 5.94 17.28
C ALA A 195 -19.45 7.14 16.48
N VAL A 196 -20.29 8.17 16.36
CA VAL A 196 -20.02 9.43 15.68
C VAL A 196 -19.29 10.38 16.63
N GLU A 197 -17.97 10.24 16.80
CA GLU A 197 -17.18 11.25 17.55
C GLU A 197 -15.65 11.05 17.43
N GLU A 198 -14.98 11.38 16.31
CA GLU A 198 -13.51 11.63 16.36
C GLU A 198 -12.86 12.36 15.17
N PHE A 199 -13.56 13.20 14.39
CA PHE A 199 -12.89 13.91 13.27
C PHE A 199 -12.10 15.18 13.68
N HIS A 200 -12.07 15.51 14.98
CA HIS A 200 -11.40 16.69 15.56
C HIS A 200 -10.31 16.35 16.59
N ALA A 201 -9.79 15.12 16.62
CA ALA A 201 -8.55 14.87 17.35
C ALA A 201 -7.46 15.81 16.81
N VAL A 202 -6.77 16.52 17.72
CA VAL A 202 -5.65 17.42 17.43
C VAL A 202 -4.77 16.80 16.35
N PRO A 203 -4.38 17.53 15.29
CA PRO A 203 -3.56 16.95 14.23
C PRO A 203 -2.35 16.28 14.85
N ALA A 204 -2.20 14.97 14.63
CA ALA A 204 -0.94 14.33 14.98
C ALA A 204 0.12 15.07 14.16
N GLU A 205 1.09 15.70 14.81
CA GLU A 205 2.10 16.53 14.15
C GLU A 205 2.79 15.78 12.98
N ALA A 206 2.90 14.45 13.13
CA ALA A 206 3.34 13.53 12.10
C ALA A 206 2.44 13.44 10.84
N LEU A 207 1.12 13.64 10.96
CA LEU A 207 0.22 13.70 9.79
C LEU A 207 0.42 14.99 9.00
N LEU A 208 0.69 16.10 9.68
CA LEU A 208 1.00 17.36 9.02
C LEU A 208 2.37 17.30 8.35
N GLU A 209 3.36 16.71 9.02
CA GLU A 209 4.69 16.43 8.47
C GLU A 209 4.60 15.52 7.22
N ASP A 210 3.88 14.38 7.31
CA ASP A 210 3.64 13.47 6.18
C ASP A 210 2.96 14.18 5.00
N ALA A 211 1.98 15.06 5.28
CA ALA A 211 1.28 15.83 4.25
C ALA A 211 2.18 16.92 3.63
N SER A 212 3.04 17.55 4.43
CA SER A 212 4.07 18.50 3.99
C SER A 212 5.02 17.84 3.01
N ASP A 213 5.62 16.72 3.41
CA ASP A 213 6.57 15.98 2.58
C ASP A 213 5.91 15.53 1.28
N ALA A 214 4.69 15.01 1.36
CA ALA A 214 3.95 14.53 0.20
C ALA A 214 3.63 15.62 -0.84
N LEU A 215 3.42 16.88 -0.40
CA LEU A 215 3.24 18.03 -1.30
C LEU A 215 4.50 18.38 -2.07
N LEU A 216 5.67 18.26 -1.44
CA LEU A 216 6.96 18.64 -2.03
C LEU A 216 7.51 17.61 -3.02
N ILE A 217 6.98 16.38 -3.02
CA ILE A 217 7.43 15.31 -3.94
C ILE A 217 7.33 15.77 -5.41
N GLY A 218 8.44 15.68 -6.13
CA GLY A 218 8.53 15.99 -7.55
C GLY A 218 8.40 17.48 -7.88
N MET A 219 8.42 18.36 -6.87
CA MET A 219 8.39 19.81 -7.05
C MET A 219 9.60 20.32 -7.83
N ASP A 220 10.79 19.80 -7.55
CA ASP A 220 12.05 20.25 -8.17
C ASP A 220 12.08 20.05 -9.70
N ASN A 221 11.27 19.12 -10.21
CA ASN A 221 11.15 18.82 -11.64
C ASN A 221 10.12 19.72 -12.36
N GLN A 222 9.45 20.62 -11.64
CA GLN A 222 8.42 21.51 -12.20
C GLN A 222 8.97 22.92 -12.49
N PRO A 223 8.33 23.69 -13.38
CA PRO A 223 8.66 25.10 -13.59
C PRO A 223 8.50 25.95 -12.32
N ASN A 224 9.27 27.04 -12.21
CA ASN A 224 9.31 27.90 -11.01
C ASN A 224 7.94 28.41 -10.54
N HIS A 225 7.00 28.67 -11.46
CA HIS A 225 5.65 29.12 -11.09
C HIS A 225 4.87 28.01 -10.35
N ILE A 226 4.93 26.77 -10.84
CA ILE A 226 4.33 25.59 -10.18
C ILE A 226 4.99 25.32 -8.82
N GLN A 227 6.32 25.47 -8.74
CA GLN A 227 7.03 25.34 -7.46
C GLN A 227 6.53 26.36 -6.43
N GLY A 228 6.36 27.62 -6.85
CA GLY A 228 5.80 28.68 -6.01
C GLY A 228 4.37 28.39 -5.54
N ASP A 229 3.54 27.84 -6.43
CA ASP A 229 2.17 27.44 -6.10
C ASP A 229 2.13 26.31 -5.07
N ILE A 230 2.98 25.29 -5.24
CA ILE A 230 3.12 24.18 -4.28
C ILE A 230 3.61 24.68 -2.92
N LEU A 231 4.61 25.56 -2.87
CA LEU A 231 5.12 26.14 -1.62
C LEU A 231 4.05 26.98 -0.89
N THR A 232 3.22 27.69 -1.65
CA THR A 232 2.09 28.45 -1.11
C THR A 232 1.06 27.54 -0.44
N ILE A 233 0.79 26.38 -1.02
CA ILE A 233 -0.11 25.37 -0.46
C ILE A 233 0.54 24.63 0.71
N HIS A 234 1.84 24.35 0.63
CA HIS A 234 2.64 23.72 1.69
C HIS A 234 2.56 24.53 2.99
N ALA A 235 2.66 25.86 2.92
CA ALA A 235 2.48 26.74 4.08
C ALA A 235 1.06 26.67 4.70
N ARG A 236 0.09 26.08 4.00
CA ARG A 236 -1.33 25.95 4.39
C ARG A 236 -1.76 24.50 4.60
N VAL A 237 -0.83 23.57 4.81
CA VAL A 237 -1.13 22.14 5.06
C VAL A 237 -2.12 21.93 6.22
N GLY A 238 -2.00 22.72 7.30
CA GLY A 238 -2.96 22.67 8.41
C GLY A 238 -4.39 23.04 8.00
N ASP A 239 -4.55 23.99 7.08
CA ASP A 239 -5.86 24.34 6.54
C ASP A 239 -6.40 23.25 5.60
N LEU A 240 -5.53 22.60 4.82
CA LEU A 240 -5.89 21.45 3.99
C LEU A 240 -6.46 20.32 4.85
N GLU A 241 -5.76 19.99 5.94
CA GLU A 241 -6.18 18.96 6.90
C GLU A 241 -7.55 19.29 7.52
N ARG A 242 -7.74 20.54 7.94
CA ARG A 242 -9.00 21.02 8.52
C ARG A 242 -10.15 20.98 7.50
N MET A 243 -9.87 21.32 6.25
CA MET A 243 -10.83 21.25 5.14
C MET A 243 -11.30 19.81 4.94
N VAL A 244 -10.36 18.86 4.84
CA VAL A 244 -10.65 17.43 4.70
C VAL A 244 -11.51 16.95 5.87
N GLY A 245 -11.11 17.25 7.12
CA GLY A 245 -11.89 16.85 8.30
C GLY A 245 -13.32 17.42 8.32
N THR A 246 -13.50 18.65 7.83
CA THR A 246 -14.83 19.30 7.73
C THR A 246 -15.70 18.63 6.68
N ILE A 247 -15.12 18.30 5.52
CA ILE A 247 -15.83 17.59 4.45
C ILE A 247 -16.29 16.22 4.93
N LEU A 248 -15.40 15.45 5.58
CA LEU A 248 -15.74 14.13 6.12
C LEU A 248 -16.90 14.19 7.10
N ARG A 249 -16.91 15.15 8.04
CA ARG A 249 -18.05 15.32 8.96
C ARG A 249 -19.35 15.66 8.22
N GLY A 250 -19.27 16.53 7.22
CA GLY A 250 -20.44 16.95 6.44
C GLY A 250 -21.02 15.85 5.55
N HIS A 251 -20.21 14.87 5.16
CA HIS A 251 -20.57 13.80 4.22
C HIS A 251 -20.61 12.42 4.89
N GLY A 252 -20.78 12.35 6.21
CA GLY A 252 -20.93 11.07 6.91
C GLY A 252 -19.69 10.16 6.83
N GLY A 253 -18.52 10.75 6.63
CA GLY A 253 -17.25 10.04 6.51
C GLY A 253 -16.91 9.56 5.10
N SER A 254 -17.74 9.81 4.08
CA SER A 254 -17.39 9.43 2.69
C SER A 254 -16.29 10.31 2.11
N TRP A 255 -15.45 9.70 1.26
CA TRP A 255 -14.46 10.41 0.45
C TRP A 255 -14.37 9.80 -0.95
N GLY A 256 -14.99 10.46 -1.92
CA GLY A 256 -14.96 10.12 -3.34
C GLY A 256 -14.82 11.37 -4.21
N ASP A 257 -15.25 11.28 -5.48
CA ASP A 257 -15.07 12.36 -6.46
C ASP A 257 -15.85 13.62 -6.09
N SER A 258 -17.06 13.46 -5.53
CA SER A 258 -17.87 14.56 -5.00
C SER A 258 -17.15 15.38 -3.93
N GLU A 259 -16.46 14.72 -3.01
CA GLU A 259 -15.73 15.34 -1.91
C GLU A 259 -14.42 15.96 -2.39
N ARG A 260 -13.73 15.33 -3.33
CA ARG A 260 -12.54 15.90 -3.99
C ARG A 260 -12.89 17.17 -4.76
N ASP A 261 -13.98 17.17 -5.50
CA ASP A 261 -14.45 18.35 -6.22
C ASP A 261 -14.93 19.46 -5.28
N LEU A 262 -15.59 19.10 -4.16
CA LEU A 262 -15.93 20.06 -3.12
C LEU A 262 -14.68 20.68 -2.49
N LEU A 263 -13.66 19.89 -2.19
CA LEU A 263 -12.38 20.37 -1.67
C LEU A 263 -11.76 21.40 -2.61
N LEU A 264 -11.69 21.09 -3.91
CA LEU A 264 -11.11 22.00 -4.90
C LEU A 264 -11.90 23.30 -5.01
N ARG A 265 -13.24 23.24 -5.05
CA ARG A 265 -14.07 24.45 -5.05
C ARG A 265 -13.85 25.30 -3.79
N LEU A 266 -13.66 24.66 -2.64
CA LEU A 266 -13.35 25.37 -1.39
C LEU A 266 -11.95 25.98 -1.40
N ALA A 267 -10.97 25.32 -2.00
CA ALA A 267 -9.60 25.82 -2.12
C ALA A 267 -9.54 27.02 -3.09
N ASP A 268 -10.22 26.91 -4.24
CA ASP A 268 -10.33 27.97 -5.24
C ASP A 268 -11.04 29.20 -4.66
N ARG A 269 -12.16 29.02 -3.95
CA ARG A 269 -12.85 30.10 -3.23
C ARG A 269 -11.98 30.78 -2.16
N ARG A 270 -11.00 30.07 -1.59
CA ARG A 270 -10.03 30.60 -0.63
C ARG A 270 -8.78 31.20 -1.31
N GLY A 271 -8.77 31.29 -2.65
CA GLY A 271 -7.67 31.85 -3.43
C GLY A 271 -6.41 31.00 -3.38
N TRP A 272 -6.54 29.67 -3.37
CA TRP A 272 -5.38 28.77 -3.47
C TRP A 272 -4.94 28.68 -4.94
N PRO A 273 -3.64 28.66 -5.23
CA PRO A 273 -3.14 28.59 -6.61
C PRO A 273 -3.25 27.16 -7.16
N ILE A 274 -4.45 26.73 -7.52
CA ILE A 274 -4.76 25.36 -7.98
C ILE A 274 -5.14 25.30 -9.47
N THR A 275 -4.75 26.32 -10.24
CA THR A 275 -5.02 26.42 -11.69
C THR A 275 -4.26 25.35 -12.48
N GLU A 276 -3.02 25.07 -12.07
CA GLU A 276 -2.15 24.11 -12.74
C GLU A 276 -2.56 22.68 -12.38
N GLN A 277 -2.65 21.82 -13.42
CA GLN A 277 -3.13 20.45 -13.27
C GLN A 277 -2.26 19.62 -12.31
N PHE A 278 -0.95 19.84 -12.33
CA PHE A 278 -0.01 19.20 -11.41
C PHE A 278 -0.33 19.57 -9.95
N VAL A 279 -0.57 20.86 -9.68
CA VAL A 279 -0.88 21.37 -8.33
C VAL A 279 -2.22 20.81 -7.85
N ARG A 280 -3.25 20.87 -8.71
CA ARG A 280 -4.57 20.30 -8.43
C ARG A 280 -4.49 18.81 -8.08
N HIS A 281 -3.78 18.02 -8.89
CA HIS A 281 -3.57 16.60 -8.65
C HIS A 281 -2.85 16.34 -7.33
N ARG A 282 -1.79 17.11 -7.06
CA ARG A 282 -1.00 16.99 -5.82
C ARG A 282 -1.85 17.28 -4.58
N VAL A 283 -2.67 18.33 -4.61
CA VAL A 283 -3.62 18.66 -3.54
C VAL A 283 -4.63 17.53 -3.31
N ILE A 284 -5.24 17.00 -4.37
CA ILE A 284 -6.19 15.88 -4.25
C ILE A 284 -5.51 14.67 -3.62
N MET A 285 -4.31 14.31 -4.07
CA MET A 285 -3.58 13.15 -3.56
C MET A 285 -3.29 13.29 -2.07
N VAL A 286 -2.77 14.44 -1.65
CA VAL A 286 -2.45 14.72 -0.23
C VAL A 286 -3.73 14.74 0.61
N ALA A 287 -4.79 15.38 0.13
CA ALA A 287 -6.07 15.40 0.81
C ALA A 287 -6.71 14.01 0.95
N THR A 288 -6.57 13.18 -0.06
CA THR A 288 -7.02 11.78 -0.05
C THR A 288 -6.24 10.98 0.99
N ASN A 289 -4.92 11.15 1.08
CA ASN A 289 -4.13 10.53 2.15
C ASN A 289 -4.57 10.99 3.55
N ILE A 290 -4.82 12.29 3.73
CA ILE A 290 -5.34 12.82 5.01
C ILE A 290 -6.70 12.20 5.35
N ALA A 291 -7.60 12.12 4.36
CA ALA A 291 -8.94 11.55 4.55
C ALA A 291 -8.86 10.08 4.96
N GLU A 292 -7.98 9.32 4.31
CA GLU A 292 -7.73 7.92 4.63
C GLU A 292 -7.20 7.74 6.06
N VAL A 293 -6.24 8.57 6.50
CA VAL A 293 -5.72 8.49 7.87
C VAL A 293 -6.79 8.85 8.91
N LYS A 294 -7.69 9.77 8.56
CA LYS A 294 -8.86 10.11 9.39
C LYS A 294 -9.96 9.05 9.36
N GLY A 295 -9.80 7.95 8.62
CA GLY A 295 -10.73 6.83 8.62
C GLY A 295 -11.90 6.97 7.64
N ALA A 296 -11.75 7.78 6.58
CA ALA A 296 -12.79 7.98 5.58
C ALA A 296 -13.22 6.69 4.85
N GLU A 297 -14.49 6.61 4.51
CA GLU A 297 -15.06 5.60 3.63
C GLU A 297 -14.78 5.97 2.17
N MET A 298 -13.77 5.30 1.61
CA MET A 298 -13.35 5.52 0.23
C MET A 298 -14.39 4.93 -0.72
N ASN A 299 -15.25 5.78 -1.27
CA ASN A 299 -16.10 5.40 -2.38
C ASN A 299 -15.20 5.21 -3.59
N SER A 300 -14.97 3.95 -3.98
CA SER A 300 -14.34 3.62 -5.26
C SER A 300 -15.32 3.93 -6.39
N GLY A 301 -15.67 5.20 -6.55
CA GLY A 301 -16.15 5.75 -7.81
C GLY A 301 -14.98 5.66 -8.78
N GLY A 302 -15.17 4.88 -9.84
CA GLY A 302 -14.12 4.61 -10.79
C GLY A 302 -13.81 5.84 -11.63
N GLU A 303 -12.61 6.36 -11.50
CA GLU A 303 -11.91 6.95 -12.62
C GLU A 303 -10.54 6.29 -12.75
N LYS A 304 -10.53 5.27 -13.61
CA LYS A 304 -9.44 5.07 -14.55
C LYS A 304 -9.35 6.36 -15.39
N GLN A 305 -8.75 7.43 -14.85
CA GLN A 305 -8.17 8.46 -15.71
C GLN A 305 -6.93 7.84 -16.35
N SER A 306 -7.23 7.03 -17.36
CA SER A 306 -6.37 6.73 -18.47
C SER A 306 -5.80 8.04 -18.98
N LEU A 307 -4.60 8.39 -18.53
CA LEU A 307 -3.61 9.12 -19.32
C LEU A 307 -3.09 8.22 -20.46
N MET A 308 -4.03 7.56 -21.17
CA MET A 308 -3.79 6.82 -22.42
C MET A 308 -4.24 7.64 -23.63
N GLU A 309 -4.45 8.96 -23.47
CA GLU A 309 -4.32 9.89 -24.60
C GLU A 309 -2.84 10.06 -24.91
N GLY A 310 -2.31 9.15 -25.73
CA GLY A 310 -0.99 9.34 -26.30
C GLY A 310 -0.42 8.09 -26.93
N THR A 311 -0.69 6.90 -26.40
CA THR A 311 -0.02 5.70 -26.90
C THR A 311 -0.52 5.30 -28.28
N GLU A 312 -1.83 5.36 -28.53
CA GLU A 312 -2.40 5.00 -29.83
C GLU A 312 -2.12 6.06 -30.90
N ALA A 313 -2.21 7.35 -30.55
CA ALA A 313 -1.85 8.44 -31.45
C ALA A 313 -0.34 8.48 -31.75
N THR A 314 0.51 8.13 -30.77
CA THR A 314 1.97 8.04 -30.96
C THR A 314 2.36 6.80 -31.76
N ILE A 315 1.73 5.66 -31.51
CA ILE A 315 1.90 4.43 -32.33
C ILE A 315 1.42 4.69 -33.76
N GLY A 316 0.32 5.42 -33.94
CA GLY A 316 -0.18 5.84 -35.25
C GLY A 316 0.83 6.71 -36.02
N ARG A 317 1.42 7.72 -35.36
CA ARG A 317 2.47 8.56 -35.97
C ARG A 317 3.77 7.80 -36.28
N ILE A 318 4.14 6.84 -35.43
CA ILE A 318 5.34 6.02 -35.66
C ILE A 318 5.11 5.10 -36.85
N ARG A 319 3.93 4.47 -36.94
CA ARG A 319 3.57 3.58 -38.04
C ARG A 319 3.46 4.32 -39.37
N SER A 320 2.92 5.55 -39.39
CA SER A 320 2.87 6.37 -40.61
C SER A 320 4.24 6.86 -41.07
N LYS A 321 5.18 7.11 -40.14
CA LYS A 321 6.56 7.46 -40.48
C LYS A 321 7.34 6.27 -41.04
N LEU A 322 7.16 5.08 -40.46
CA LEU A 322 7.79 3.85 -40.97
C LEU A 322 7.27 3.48 -42.37
N SER A 323 5.97 3.59 -42.63
CA SER A 323 5.41 3.32 -43.96
C SER A 323 5.88 4.33 -45.03
N SER A 324 6.23 5.56 -44.64
CA SER A 324 6.77 6.56 -45.56
C SER A 324 8.26 6.39 -45.90
N LEU A 325 8.97 5.57 -45.13
CA LEU A 325 10.39 5.26 -45.33
C LEU A 325 10.55 4.04 -46.25
N ASP A 326 9.67 3.04 -46.15
CA ASP A 326 9.67 1.87 -47.07
C ASP A 326 9.32 2.23 -48.52
N SER A 327 8.59 3.33 -48.74
CA SER A 327 8.23 3.79 -50.10
C SER A 327 9.29 4.65 -50.79
N LYS A 328 10.50 4.77 -50.23
CA LYS A 328 11.61 5.56 -50.80
C LYS A 328 12.81 4.75 -51.26
N ASP A 329 12.78 3.42 -51.11
CA ASP A 329 13.85 2.51 -51.53
C ASP A 329 13.44 1.58 -52.69
N GLU A 330 12.48 2.00 -53.53
CA GLU A 330 12.27 1.49 -54.90
C GLU A 330 12.47 2.59 -55.95
#